data_AF-A0A966CMW1-F1
#
_entry.id   AF-A0A966CMW1-F1
#
_cell.length_a   1.000
_cell.length_b   1.000
_cell.length_c   1.000
_cell.angle_alpha   90.00
_cell.angle_beta   90.00
_cell.angle_gamma   90.00
#
_symmetry.space_group_name_H-M   'P 1'
#
loop_
_entity.id
_entity.type
_entity.pdbx_description
1 polymer ?
#
loop_
_entity_poly.entity_id
_entity_poly.type
_entity_poly.pdbx_seq_one_letter_code
_entity_poly.pdbx_strand_id
1 'polypeptide(L)'
;MTETSATKQAGERLQKALAQAGLGSRREMENWISERRVSVNGEVATLGMRVGEDDKVQVDGRNVRLALLTELKLPRVLLYHKQEGEIVSRDDPGGRASVFDHLPKLHGQKWIAVGRLDFNTSGLLIFTTSGELANRLMHPRFEVEREYAVRLQGELTEAQMKQLTGPGIELEDGLVKFDQLGIEGGEGFNHWYRLVIREG
;
A
#
# COMPACT_ATOMS: atom_id res chain seq x y z
N MET A 1 40.35 26.25 -14.57
CA MET A 1 39.78 25.88 -13.26
C MET A 1 38.39 25.34 -13.51
N THR A 2 38.29 24.03 -13.77
CA THR A 2 37.03 23.33 -13.96
C THR A 2 36.61 22.73 -12.62
N GLU A 3 35.80 23.47 -11.87
CA GLU A 3 35.11 22.92 -10.71
C GLU A 3 33.84 22.22 -11.19
N THR A 4 33.98 20.93 -11.46
CA THR A 4 32.87 19.99 -11.54
C THR A 4 32.28 19.86 -10.13
N SER A 5 31.26 20.66 -9.80
CA SER A 5 30.56 20.54 -8.53
C SER A 5 29.61 19.34 -8.58
N ALA A 6 30.10 18.21 -8.09
CA ALA A 6 29.27 17.06 -7.74
C ALA A 6 28.29 17.47 -6.62
N THR A 7 27.10 17.94 -7.01
CA THR A 7 26.06 18.33 -6.06
C THR A 7 25.29 17.09 -5.61
N LYS A 8 25.41 16.80 -4.33
CA LYS A 8 24.61 15.86 -3.53
C LYS A 8 23.14 15.91 -3.95
N GLN A 9 22.57 14.75 -4.31
CA GLN A 9 21.15 14.51 -4.62
C GLN A 9 20.22 14.79 -3.41
N ALA A 10 20.00 16.06 -3.06
CA ALA A 10 18.92 16.46 -2.17
C ALA A 10 17.62 16.58 -2.98
N GLY A 11 16.51 16.05 -2.46
CA GLY A 11 15.20 16.10 -3.11
C GLY A 11 14.49 14.76 -3.22
N GLU A 12 13.19 14.81 -3.45
CA GLU A 12 12.36 13.61 -3.61
C GLU A 12 12.35 13.16 -5.08
N ARG A 13 12.29 11.84 -5.33
CA ARG A 13 12.12 11.32 -6.70
C ARG A 13 10.85 11.90 -7.33
N LEU A 14 10.96 12.46 -8.54
CA LEU A 14 9.86 13.16 -9.21
C LEU A 14 8.58 12.31 -9.31
N GLN A 15 8.70 11.03 -9.66
CA GLN A 15 7.55 10.13 -9.74
C GLN A 15 6.88 9.87 -8.37
N LYS A 16 7.62 10.00 -7.26
CA LYS A 16 7.07 9.91 -5.90
C LYS A 16 6.27 11.17 -5.59
N ALA A 17 6.85 12.33 -5.82
CA ALA A 17 6.22 13.61 -5.54
C ALA A 17 4.93 13.81 -6.33
N LEU A 18 4.96 13.50 -7.64
CA LEU A 18 3.77 13.55 -8.51
C LEU A 18 2.67 12.57 -8.06
N ALA A 19 3.06 11.34 -7.70
CA ALA A 19 2.10 10.34 -7.23
C ALA A 19 1.47 10.74 -5.87
N GLN A 20 2.22 11.39 -4.99
CA GLN A 20 1.72 11.93 -3.72
C GLN A 20 0.78 13.12 -3.92
N ALA A 21 1.05 13.97 -4.91
CA ALA A 21 0.14 15.05 -5.33
C ALA A 21 -1.17 14.54 -5.97
N GLY A 22 -1.34 13.22 -6.11
CA GLY A 22 -2.59 12.59 -6.51
C GLY A 22 -2.77 12.41 -8.02
N LEU A 23 -1.72 12.59 -8.83
CA LEU A 23 -1.81 12.53 -10.30
C LEU A 23 -1.89 11.11 -10.87
N GLY A 24 -1.60 10.08 -10.07
CA GLY A 24 -1.61 8.68 -10.51
C GLY A 24 -0.69 7.80 -9.68
N SER A 25 -0.48 6.55 -10.12
CA SER A 25 0.50 5.64 -9.52
C SER A 25 1.95 6.06 -9.82
N ARG A 26 2.92 5.57 -9.06
CA ARG A 26 4.35 5.90 -9.32
C ARG A 26 4.79 5.40 -10.70
N ARG A 27 4.26 4.25 -11.14
CA ARG A 27 4.53 3.67 -12.47
C ARG A 27 3.91 4.51 -13.58
N GLU A 28 2.67 4.98 -13.41
CA GLU A 28 2.07 5.95 -14.35
C GLU A 28 2.90 7.22 -14.46
N MET A 29 3.41 7.74 -13.33
CA MET A 29 4.26 8.94 -13.36
C MET A 29 5.60 8.67 -14.06
N GLU A 30 6.18 7.48 -13.91
CA GLU A 30 7.36 7.08 -14.69
C GLU A 30 7.05 7.03 -16.19
N ASN A 31 5.91 6.47 -16.59
CA ASN A 31 5.49 6.46 -17.98
C ASN A 31 5.33 7.88 -18.54
N TRP A 32 4.68 8.79 -17.81
CA TRP A 32 4.50 10.18 -18.24
C TRP A 32 5.83 10.92 -18.38
N ILE A 33 6.80 10.65 -17.50
CA ILE A 33 8.16 11.18 -17.62
C ILE A 33 8.83 10.65 -18.90
N SER A 34 8.73 9.34 -19.15
CA SER A 34 9.26 8.71 -20.38
C SER A 34 8.61 9.25 -21.66
N GLU A 35 7.31 9.57 -21.60
CA GLU A 35 6.54 10.19 -22.69
C GLU A 35 6.83 11.69 -22.87
N ARG A 36 7.74 12.28 -22.08
CA ARG A 36 8.11 13.70 -22.11
C ARG A 36 6.96 14.66 -21.80
N ARG A 37 5.97 14.19 -21.03
CA ARG A 37 4.82 15.00 -20.60
C ARG A 37 5.11 15.87 -19.38
N VAL A 38 6.19 15.57 -18.68
CA VAL A 38 6.58 16.26 -17.44
C VAL A 38 7.80 17.15 -17.70
N SER A 39 7.76 18.39 -17.22
CA SER A 39 8.91 19.29 -17.20
C SER A 39 9.18 19.81 -15.79
N VAL A 40 10.45 20.10 -15.52
CA VAL A 40 10.94 20.71 -14.28
C VAL A 40 11.75 21.94 -14.67
N ASN A 41 11.39 23.10 -14.13
CA ASN A 41 12.03 24.39 -14.43
C ASN A 41 12.13 24.73 -15.93
N GLY A 42 11.18 24.24 -16.73
CA GLY A 42 11.13 24.46 -18.17
C GLY A 42 11.87 23.41 -19.02
N GLU A 43 12.58 22.46 -18.39
CA GLU A 43 13.26 21.37 -19.08
C GLU A 43 12.49 20.05 -18.97
N VAL A 44 12.53 19.23 -20.03
CA VAL A 44 11.87 17.92 -20.04
C VAL A 44 12.50 17.01 -18.98
N ALA A 45 11.66 16.44 -18.11
CA ALA A 45 12.12 15.57 -17.04
C ALA A 45 12.63 14.22 -17.56
N THR A 46 13.54 13.59 -16.81
CA THR A 46 14.07 12.26 -17.10
C THR A 46 13.81 11.29 -15.94
N LEU A 47 13.78 9.98 -16.25
CA LEU A 47 13.59 8.96 -15.22
C LEU A 47 14.69 9.02 -14.17
N GLY A 48 14.30 8.98 -12.90
CA GLY A 48 15.23 9.08 -11.76
C GLY A 48 15.54 10.50 -11.31
N MET A 49 15.05 11.53 -12.04
CA MET A 49 15.14 12.92 -11.61
C MET A 49 14.54 13.12 -10.21
N ARG A 50 15.18 13.99 -9.43
CA ARG A 50 14.73 14.41 -8.10
C ARG A 50 14.36 15.88 -8.15
N VAL A 51 13.40 16.25 -7.32
CA VAL A 51 12.91 17.63 -7.18
C VAL A 51 12.94 18.09 -5.73
N GLY A 52 13.30 19.36 -5.55
CA GLY A 52 13.26 20.11 -4.31
C GLY A 52 12.13 21.13 -4.31
N GLU A 53 12.04 21.91 -3.23
CA GLU A 53 10.90 22.81 -2.95
C GLU A 53 10.77 23.97 -3.93
N ASP A 54 11.90 24.45 -4.43
CA ASP A 54 11.93 25.58 -5.35
C ASP A 54 11.68 25.17 -6.82
N ASP A 55 11.63 23.86 -7.09
CA ASP A 55 11.46 23.34 -8.43
C ASP A 55 10.02 23.53 -8.93
N LYS A 56 9.90 24.13 -10.12
CA LYS A 56 8.62 24.31 -10.81
C LYS A 56 8.34 23.10 -11.68
N VAL A 57 7.43 22.26 -11.23
CA VAL A 57 7.02 21.06 -11.97
C VAL A 57 5.75 21.33 -12.77
N GLN A 58 5.76 20.93 -14.04
CA GLN A 58 4.61 20.99 -14.93
C GLN A 58 4.31 19.63 -15.54
N VAL A 59 3.03 19.35 -15.75
CA VAL A 59 2.55 18.19 -16.50
C VAL A 59 1.66 18.71 -17.62
N ASP A 60 1.97 18.34 -18.86
CA ASP A 60 1.31 18.85 -20.08
C ASP A 60 1.20 20.39 -20.09
N GLY A 61 2.25 21.08 -19.63
CA GLY A 61 2.33 22.54 -19.56
C GLY A 61 1.56 23.19 -18.39
N ARG A 62 0.90 22.42 -17.52
CA ARG A 62 0.19 22.94 -16.34
C ARG A 62 1.02 22.78 -15.09
N ASN A 63 1.14 23.84 -14.29
CA ASN A 63 1.85 23.80 -13.02
C ASN A 63 1.19 22.80 -12.05
N VAL A 64 2.00 21.92 -11.48
CA VAL A 64 1.59 20.98 -10.43
C VAL A 64 2.16 21.45 -9.11
N ARG A 65 1.29 21.68 -8.13
CA ARG A 65 1.72 21.95 -6.77
C ARG A 65 2.14 20.63 -6.11
N LEU A 66 3.44 20.46 -5.91
CA LEU A 66 3.96 19.33 -5.15
C LEU A 66 3.90 19.65 -3.66
N ALA A 67 3.28 18.76 -2.88
CA ALA A 67 3.40 18.80 -1.43
C ALA A 67 4.73 18.16 -1.04
N LEU A 68 5.80 18.94 -1.11
CA LEU A 68 7.14 18.49 -0.71
C LEU A 68 7.25 18.53 0.82
N LEU A 69 8.27 17.83 1.34
CA LEU A 69 8.39 17.42 2.76
C LEU A 69 8.23 18.54 3.80
N THR A 70 8.34 19.82 3.44
CA THR A 70 8.14 20.97 4.34
C THR A 70 6.69 21.33 4.61
N GLU A 71 5.73 20.99 3.74
CA GLU A 71 4.31 21.06 4.09
C GLU A 71 3.94 19.79 4.88
N LEU A 72 4.39 19.72 6.15
CA LEU A 72 4.10 18.64 7.12
C LEU A 72 2.60 18.55 7.43
N LYS A 73 1.79 18.09 6.47
CA LYS A 73 0.45 17.62 6.73
C LYS A 73 0.57 16.25 7.37
N LEU A 74 0.08 16.14 8.60
CA LEU A 74 0.00 14.85 9.27
C LEU A 74 -0.72 13.84 8.37
N PRO A 75 -0.24 12.59 8.32
CA PRO A 75 -0.88 11.55 7.53
C PRO A 75 -2.31 11.38 8.01
N ARG A 76 -3.26 11.38 7.08
CA ARG A 76 -4.64 10.98 7.37
C ARG A 76 -4.67 9.45 7.37
N VAL A 77 -5.43 8.87 8.29
CA VAL A 77 -5.66 7.43 8.38
C VAL A 77 -7.16 7.20 8.43
N LEU A 78 -7.64 6.21 7.68
CA LEU A 78 -9.02 5.77 7.67
C LEU A 78 -9.05 4.28 7.93
N LEU A 79 -9.88 3.87 8.88
CA LEU A 79 -10.17 2.46 9.16
C LEU A 79 -11.46 2.12 8.43
N TYR A 80 -11.37 1.20 7.49
CA TYR A 80 -12.47 0.79 6.64
C TYR A 80 -12.84 -0.66 6.98
N HIS A 81 -14.13 -0.91 7.16
CA HIS A 81 -14.61 -2.29 7.18
C HIS A 81 -14.98 -2.68 5.75
N LYS A 82 -14.05 -3.36 5.06
CA LYS A 82 -14.26 -3.90 3.72
C LYS A 82 -15.32 -4.98 3.75
N GLN A 83 -16.28 -4.91 2.83
CA GLN A 83 -17.27 -5.97 2.63
C GLN A 83 -16.74 -7.01 1.63
N GLU A 84 -17.31 -8.21 1.65
CA GLU A 84 -17.11 -9.17 0.55
C GLU A 84 -17.64 -8.60 -0.76
N GLY A 85 -17.05 -8.99 -1.88
CA GLY A 85 -17.45 -8.52 -3.20
C GLY A 85 -16.79 -7.21 -3.65
N GLU A 86 -15.92 -6.62 -2.83
CA GLU A 86 -15.11 -5.46 -3.19
C GLU A 86 -13.67 -5.88 -3.52
N ILE A 87 -13.09 -5.26 -4.54
CA ILE A 87 -11.66 -5.40 -4.85
C ILE A 87 -10.83 -4.30 -4.17
N VAL A 88 -9.58 -4.62 -3.83
CA VAL A 88 -8.58 -3.64 -3.37
C VAL A 88 -7.71 -3.20 -4.55
N SER A 89 -8.33 -2.51 -5.52
CA SER A 89 -7.65 -1.92 -6.68
C SER A 89 -8.39 -0.66 -7.16
N ARG A 90 -7.65 0.31 -7.71
CA ARG A 90 -8.23 1.49 -8.36
C ARG A 90 -8.62 1.27 -9.81
N ASP A 91 -8.04 0.24 -10.41
CA ASP A 91 -8.25 -0.10 -11.81
C ASP A 91 -8.64 -1.57 -11.88
N ASP A 92 -9.79 -1.84 -12.47
CA ASP A 92 -10.30 -3.18 -12.73
C ASP A 92 -10.94 -3.25 -14.11
N PRO A 93 -10.31 -3.99 -15.05
CA PRO A 93 -10.89 -4.22 -16.37
C PRO A 93 -12.28 -4.87 -16.34
N GLY A 94 -12.61 -5.59 -15.25
CA GLY A 94 -13.89 -6.26 -15.06
C GLY A 94 -15.01 -5.36 -14.51
N GLY A 95 -14.74 -4.10 -14.15
CA GLY A 95 -15.73 -3.16 -13.63
C GLY A 95 -16.33 -3.56 -12.28
N ARG A 96 -15.63 -4.34 -11.46
CA ARG A 96 -16.09 -4.73 -10.11
C ARG A 96 -16.02 -3.54 -9.15
N ALA A 97 -16.86 -3.58 -8.12
CA ALA A 97 -16.90 -2.56 -7.08
C ALA A 97 -15.56 -2.49 -6.33
N SER A 98 -15.04 -1.27 -6.18
CA SER A 98 -13.77 -1.02 -5.52
C SER A 98 -13.98 -0.44 -4.12
N VAL A 99 -13.13 -0.85 -3.18
CA VAL A 99 -13.03 -0.21 -1.86
C VAL A 99 -12.75 1.30 -1.94
N PHE A 100 -12.23 1.79 -3.07
CA PHE A 100 -11.94 3.21 -3.28
C PHE A 100 -13.17 4.04 -3.67
N ASP A 101 -14.25 3.41 -4.14
CA ASP A 101 -15.44 4.10 -4.67
C ASP A 101 -16.22 4.84 -3.57
N HIS A 102 -16.15 4.31 -2.34
CA HIS A 102 -16.88 4.81 -1.18
C HIS A 102 -16.06 5.74 -0.26
N LEU A 103 -14.79 6.03 -0.62
CA LEU A 103 -13.92 6.81 0.25
C LEU A 103 -14.16 8.33 0.15
N PRO A 104 -13.97 9.09 1.24
CA PRO A 104 -14.05 10.54 1.21
C PRO A 104 -13.07 11.13 0.17
N LYS A 105 -13.56 12.06 -0.66
CA LYS A 105 -12.71 12.74 -1.65
C LYS A 105 -11.61 13.55 -0.96
N LEU A 106 -10.43 13.55 -1.57
CA LEU A 106 -9.26 14.31 -1.11
C LEU A 106 -8.85 15.31 -2.19
N HIS A 107 -8.42 16.50 -1.77
CA HIS A 107 -7.85 17.51 -2.66
C HIS A 107 -6.32 17.47 -2.59
N GLY A 108 -5.67 17.29 -3.75
CA GLY A 108 -4.20 17.25 -3.88
C GLY A 108 -3.52 16.07 -3.19
N GLN A 109 -4.27 15.02 -2.85
CA GLN A 109 -3.80 13.80 -2.20
C GLN A 109 -4.64 12.62 -2.69
N LYS A 110 -4.20 11.39 -2.37
CA LYS A 110 -4.97 10.18 -2.63
C LYS A 110 -4.89 9.21 -1.45
N TRP A 111 -5.92 8.39 -1.32
CA TRP A 111 -5.89 7.24 -0.41
C TRP A 111 -4.99 6.14 -0.95
N ILE A 112 -4.20 5.55 -0.05
CA ILE A 112 -3.33 4.42 -0.29
C ILE A 112 -3.82 3.30 0.63
N ALA A 113 -4.20 2.16 0.07
CA ALA A 113 -4.54 0.98 0.87
C ALA A 113 -3.26 0.41 1.51
N VAL A 114 -3.38 -0.01 2.76
CA VAL A 114 -2.36 -0.75 3.49
C VAL A 114 -2.64 -2.24 3.29
N GLY A 115 -1.92 -2.84 2.37
CA GLY A 115 -2.10 -4.23 1.97
C GLY A 115 -3.33 -4.43 1.08
N ARG A 116 -3.74 -5.69 0.96
CA ARG A 116 -4.94 -6.09 0.24
C ARG A 116 -5.68 -7.15 1.05
N LEU A 117 -6.98 -7.17 0.89
CA LEU A 117 -7.83 -8.30 1.28
C LEU A 117 -8.42 -8.89 0.00
N ASP A 118 -8.58 -10.20 -0.02
CA ASP A 118 -9.16 -10.89 -1.16
C ASP A 118 -10.62 -10.48 -1.38
N PHE A 119 -11.11 -10.79 -2.58
CA PHE A 119 -12.46 -10.44 -3.01
C PHE A 119 -13.54 -10.96 -2.03
N ASN A 120 -13.37 -12.19 -1.55
CA ASN A 120 -14.29 -12.88 -0.63
C ASN A 120 -13.89 -12.73 0.85
N THR A 121 -13.01 -11.78 1.18
CA THR A 121 -12.60 -11.52 2.56
C THR A 121 -13.17 -10.19 3.04
N SER A 122 -13.88 -10.21 4.16
CA SER A 122 -14.34 -9.02 4.88
C SER A 122 -13.37 -8.62 6.00
N GLY A 123 -13.44 -7.37 6.43
CA GLY A 123 -12.79 -6.94 7.68
C GLY A 123 -12.04 -5.64 7.57
N LEU A 124 -11.07 -5.44 8.48
CA LEU A 124 -10.34 -4.20 8.58
C LEU A 124 -9.39 -4.02 7.38
N LEU A 125 -9.58 -2.91 6.65
CA LEU A 125 -8.65 -2.39 5.68
C LEU A 125 -8.27 -0.97 6.08
N ILE A 126 -6.97 -0.70 6.17
CA ILE A 126 -6.47 0.63 6.54
C ILE A 126 -6.15 1.40 5.27
N PHE A 127 -6.54 2.68 5.23
CA PHE A 127 -6.10 3.62 4.21
C PHE A 127 -5.30 4.76 4.84
N THR A 128 -4.30 5.24 4.11
CA THR A 128 -3.56 6.44 4.51
C THR A 128 -3.22 7.34 3.33
N THR A 129 -2.97 8.62 3.58
CA THR A 129 -2.41 9.53 2.57
C THR A 129 -0.87 9.48 2.52
N SER A 130 -0.21 8.81 3.47
CA SER A 130 1.25 8.68 3.49
C SER A 130 1.72 7.34 2.94
N GLY A 131 2.43 7.39 1.82
CA GLY A 131 3.08 6.20 1.26
C GLY A 131 4.18 5.63 2.17
N GLU A 132 4.78 6.45 3.02
CA GLU A 132 5.78 5.98 4.00
C GLU A 132 5.11 5.17 5.11
N LEU A 133 4.00 5.67 5.67
CA LEU A 133 3.22 4.93 6.67
C LEU A 133 2.67 3.63 6.08
N ALA A 134 2.13 3.69 4.86
CA ALA A 134 1.63 2.50 4.17
C ALA A 134 2.75 1.46 4.00
N ASN A 135 3.94 1.86 3.54
CA ASN A 135 5.08 0.97 3.42
C ASN A 135 5.54 0.42 4.78
N ARG A 136 5.50 1.24 5.83
CA ARG A 136 5.88 0.81 7.18
C ARG A 136 4.94 -0.25 7.76
N LEU A 137 3.65 -0.15 7.44
CA LEU A 137 2.65 -1.12 7.88
C LEU A 137 2.63 -2.39 7.01
N MET A 138 2.96 -2.28 5.72
CA MET A 138 2.93 -3.42 4.80
C MET A 138 4.22 -4.25 4.80
N HIS A 139 5.39 -3.60 4.88
CA HIS A 139 6.65 -4.26 4.56
C HIS A 139 7.02 -5.30 5.64
N PRO A 140 7.29 -6.58 5.28
CA PRO A 140 7.49 -7.69 6.24
C PRO A 140 8.54 -7.43 7.31
N ARG A 141 9.63 -6.73 6.98
CA ARG A 141 10.68 -6.31 7.94
C ARG A 141 10.20 -5.61 9.21
N PHE A 142 9.01 -5.02 9.19
CA PHE A 142 8.46 -4.32 10.35
C PHE A 142 7.57 -5.21 11.22
N GLU A 143 7.32 -6.45 10.78
CA GLU A 143 6.65 -7.49 11.55
C GLU A 143 5.32 -7.02 12.16
N VAL A 144 4.56 -6.22 11.40
CA VAL A 144 3.26 -5.73 11.84
C VAL A 144 2.29 -6.89 11.84
N GLU A 145 1.72 -7.16 13.02
CA GLU A 145 0.76 -8.24 13.22
C GLU A 145 -0.54 -7.97 12.47
N ARG A 146 -1.05 -9.02 11.82
CA ARG A 146 -2.34 -9.08 11.16
C ARG A 146 -3.12 -10.21 11.80
N GLU A 147 -4.25 -9.88 12.39
CA GLU A 147 -5.11 -10.83 13.08
C GLU A 147 -6.35 -11.15 12.23
N TYR A 148 -6.67 -12.44 12.15
CA TYR A 148 -7.81 -12.96 11.39
C TYR A 148 -8.69 -13.82 12.28
N ALA A 149 -10.01 -13.65 12.13
CA ALA A 149 -11.00 -14.61 12.60
C ALA A 149 -11.37 -15.53 11.44
N VAL A 150 -11.05 -16.82 11.55
CA VAL A 150 -11.28 -17.82 10.50
C VAL A 150 -12.26 -18.86 11.00
N ARG A 151 -13.32 -19.09 10.21
CA ARG A 151 -14.28 -20.17 10.46
C ARG A 151 -13.94 -21.37 9.59
N LEU A 152 -13.71 -22.51 10.21
CA LEU A 152 -13.46 -23.77 9.53
C LEU A 152 -14.69 -24.67 9.56
N GLN A 153 -14.82 -25.47 8.49
CA GLN A 153 -15.71 -26.61 8.47
C GLN A 153 -14.95 -27.81 9.06
N GLY A 154 -15.32 -28.23 10.26
CA GLY A 154 -14.59 -29.20 11.08
C GLY A 154 -13.81 -28.53 12.22
N GLU A 155 -12.85 -29.26 12.77
CA GLU A 155 -12.00 -28.82 13.88
C GLU A 155 -10.54 -29.19 13.59
N LEU A 156 -9.62 -28.29 13.93
CA LEU A 156 -8.19 -28.59 13.96
C LEU A 156 -7.87 -29.52 15.13
N THR A 157 -7.26 -30.66 14.82
CA THR A 157 -6.68 -31.52 15.85
C THR A 157 -5.51 -30.82 16.56
N GLU A 158 -5.22 -31.19 17.79
CA GLU A 158 -4.04 -30.67 18.52
C GLU A 158 -2.73 -30.83 17.73
N ALA A 159 -2.59 -31.95 17.01
CA ALA A 159 -1.42 -32.20 16.18
C ALA A 159 -1.30 -31.19 15.03
N GLN A 160 -2.41 -30.88 14.34
CA GLN A 160 -2.44 -29.86 13.29
C GLN A 160 -2.16 -28.46 13.85
N MET A 161 -2.72 -28.11 15.01
CA MET A 161 -2.45 -26.81 15.64
C MET A 161 -0.98 -26.65 16.02
N LYS A 162 -0.36 -27.71 16.54
CA LYS A 162 1.10 -27.74 16.82
C LYS A 162 1.92 -27.67 15.54
N GLN A 163 1.49 -28.33 14.47
CA GLN A 163 2.14 -28.24 13.17
C GLN A 163 2.13 -26.81 12.63
N LEU A 164 0.97 -26.15 12.67
CA LEU A 164 0.77 -24.80 12.13
C LEU A 164 1.51 -23.70 12.90
N THR A 165 1.79 -23.91 14.20
CA THR A 165 2.50 -22.93 15.05
C THR A 165 3.98 -23.25 15.27
N GLY A 166 4.39 -24.52 15.08
CA GLY A 166 5.76 -24.97 15.26
C GLY A 166 6.53 -25.11 13.94
N PRO A 167 6.54 -26.30 13.32
CA PRO A 167 7.30 -26.57 12.11
C PRO A 167 6.76 -25.84 10.86
N GLY A 168 5.48 -25.46 10.83
CA GLY A 168 4.83 -24.85 9.67
C GLY A 168 4.33 -25.88 8.64
N ILE A 169 3.87 -25.37 7.50
CA ILE A 169 3.41 -26.12 6.33
C ILE A 169 4.10 -25.55 5.09
N GLU A 170 4.62 -26.43 4.25
CA GLU A 170 5.20 -26.05 2.95
C GLU A 170 4.07 -25.78 1.95
N LEU A 171 4.04 -24.57 1.40
CA LEU A 171 3.19 -24.17 0.28
C LEU A 171 4.05 -24.01 -0.99
N GLU A 172 3.41 -23.75 -2.13
CA GLU A 172 4.12 -23.58 -3.41
C GLU A 172 5.11 -22.40 -3.39
N ASP A 173 4.84 -21.38 -2.59
CA ASP A 173 5.62 -20.16 -2.43
C ASP A 173 6.52 -20.16 -1.18
N GLY A 174 6.52 -21.26 -0.42
CA GLY A 174 7.46 -21.51 0.69
C GLY A 174 6.79 -21.97 1.99
N LEU A 175 7.61 -22.07 3.03
CA LEU A 175 7.18 -22.49 4.36
C LEU A 175 6.37 -21.38 5.05
N VAL A 176 5.16 -21.70 5.50
CA VAL A 176 4.28 -20.79 6.24
C VAL A 176 3.95 -21.35 7.61
N LYS A 177 3.88 -20.47 8.62
CA LYS A 177 3.42 -20.79 9.98
C LYS A 177 2.65 -19.62 10.57
N PHE A 178 1.80 -19.91 11.55
CA PHE A 178 1.13 -18.88 12.34
C PHE A 178 1.95 -18.51 13.57
N ASP A 179 2.04 -17.22 13.87
CA ASP A 179 2.66 -16.74 15.10
C ASP A 179 1.79 -17.07 16.32
N GLN A 180 0.47 -16.95 16.15
CA GLN A 180 -0.51 -17.34 17.15
C GLN A 180 -1.70 -18.03 16.48
N LEU A 181 -2.21 -19.05 17.16
CA LEU A 181 -3.40 -19.80 16.81
C LEU A 181 -4.20 -20.04 18.09
N GLY A 182 -5.40 -19.49 18.18
CA GLY A 182 -6.29 -19.63 19.31
C GLY A 182 -7.67 -20.11 18.89
N ILE A 183 -8.31 -20.92 19.73
CA ILE A 183 -9.70 -21.34 19.54
C ILE A 183 -10.61 -20.25 20.12
N GLU A 184 -11.59 -19.79 19.34
CA GLU A 184 -12.55 -18.75 19.72
C GLU A 184 -13.96 -19.30 20.01
N GLY A 185 -14.12 -20.63 19.89
CA GLY A 185 -15.38 -21.32 20.08
C GLY A 185 -16.01 -21.79 18.77
N GLY A 186 -17.26 -22.24 18.84
CA GLY A 186 -17.95 -22.87 17.73
C GLY A 186 -19.01 -23.84 18.23
N GLU A 187 -19.99 -24.14 17.38
CA GLU A 187 -21.03 -25.12 17.66
C GLU A 187 -21.19 -26.07 16.48
N GLY A 188 -21.35 -27.37 16.77
CA GLY A 188 -21.54 -28.41 15.78
C GLY A 188 -20.33 -28.56 14.86
N PHE A 189 -20.52 -28.40 13.56
CA PHE A 189 -19.50 -28.67 12.55
C PHE A 189 -18.66 -27.45 12.15
N ASN A 190 -18.89 -26.28 12.76
CA ASN A 190 -18.16 -25.06 12.44
C ASN A 190 -17.44 -24.49 13.67
N HIS A 191 -16.13 -24.29 13.55
CA HIS A 191 -15.30 -23.75 14.63
C HIS A 191 -14.55 -22.49 14.19
N TRP A 192 -14.42 -21.55 15.12
CA TRP A 192 -13.72 -20.29 14.93
C TRP A 192 -12.32 -20.35 15.53
N TYR A 193 -11.38 -19.79 14.78
CA TYR A 193 -9.99 -19.67 15.15
C TYR A 193 -9.53 -18.23 14.98
N ARG A 194 -8.74 -17.74 15.93
CA ARG A 194 -7.98 -16.51 15.83
C ARG A 194 -6.57 -16.85 15.35
N LEU A 195 -6.14 -16.23 14.26
CA LEU A 195 -4.83 -16.42 13.66
C LEU A 195 -4.08 -15.10 13.65
N VAL A 196 -2.78 -15.13 13.97
CA VAL A 196 -1.89 -13.97 13.81
C VAL A 196 -0.75 -14.34 12.87
N ILE A 197 -0.51 -13.46 11.90
CA ILE A 197 0.64 -13.50 10.97
C ILE A 197 1.32 -12.14 10.90
N ARG A 198 2.62 -12.12 10.66
CA ARG A 198 3.42 -10.89 10.47
C ARG A 198 3.81 -10.60 9.02
N GLU A 199 3.46 -11.52 8.12
CA GLU A 199 3.65 -11.46 6.68
C GLU A 199 2.32 -11.60 5.94
N GLY A 200 2.23 -11.06 4.72
CA GLY A 200 0.98 -10.96 3.94
C GLY A 200 0.90 -9.68 3.10
#